data_AF-A0A956CZP7-F1
#
_entry.id   AF-A0A956CZP7-F1
#
_cell.length_a   1.000
_cell.length_b   1.000
_cell.length_c   1.000
_cell.angle_alpha   90.00
_cell.angle_beta   90.00
_cell.angle_gamma   90.00
#
_symmetry.space_group_name_H-M   'P 1'
#
loop_
_entity.id
_entity.type
_entity.pdbx_description
1 polymer ?
#
loop_
_entity_poly.entity_id
_entity_poly.type
_entity_poly.pdbx_seq_one_letter_code
_entity_poly.pdbx_strand_id
1 'polypeptide(L)'
;MPLNEVSPSRSPEELLRRALEADSPKQRAELAREGLELGGDSLEPDTALLLLRQLYLAHVDSHRFQTAIDIAAQMAALDTPLKDIAHHDASRAHAALGQSARAIEEQRLAARAAPPDRRSFQSWALATLLHFSGDLDGAEAALLRAERWAREDRPLLRGHRAWILLEAGDAVDDLDAVLRELESSARARKGYGELVLGMLRHHMGDERAAATHLRTFLRRNADVDSAKAITLREELRRARTILAEIESD
;
A
#
# COMPACT_ATOMS: atom_id res chain seq x y z
N MET A 1 50.39 -20.67 9.46
CA MET A 1 49.59 -19.53 9.95
C MET A 1 48.13 -19.89 9.80
N PRO A 2 47.31 -19.83 10.86
CA PRO A 2 45.87 -19.98 10.69
C PRO A 2 45.36 -18.72 9.97
N LEU A 3 44.50 -18.93 8.98
CA LEU A 3 43.71 -17.87 8.36
C LEU A 3 42.86 -17.25 9.46
N ASN A 4 43.00 -15.94 9.68
CA ASN A 4 42.06 -15.19 10.51
C ASN A 4 40.67 -15.37 9.90
N GLU A 5 39.81 -16.15 10.54
CA GLU A 5 38.37 -16.04 10.33
C GLU A 5 37.99 -14.62 10.72
N VAL A 6 37.73 -13.77 9.72
CA VAL A 6 37.05 -12.51 9.95
C VAL A 6 35.67 -12.90 10.46
N SER A 7 35.47 -12.83 11.78
CA SER A 7 34.12 -12.90 12.36
C SER A 7 33.25 -11.95 11.54
N PRO A 8 32.11 -12.40 10.97
CA PRO A 8 31.25 -11.50 10.22
C PRO A 8 30.94 -10.32 11.13
N SER A 9 31.37 -9.12 10.73
CA SER A 9 31.24 -7.94 11.54
C SER A 9 29.78 -7.78 11.93
N ARG A 10 29.48 -7.93 13.22
CA ARG A 10 28.17 -7.66 13.79
C ARG A 10 27.97 -6.15 13.66
N SER A 11 27.39 -5.69 12.55
CA SER A 11 27.06 -4.29 12.28
C SER A 11 25.54 -4.13 12.15
N PRO A 12 24.99 -2.92 12.36
CA PRO A 12 23.57 -2.65 12.17
C PRO A 12 23.09 -2.99 10.75
N GLU A 13 23.90 -2.74 9.72
CA GLU A 13 23.59 -3.04 8.32
C GLU A 13 23.53 -4.54 8.05
N GLU A 14 24.43 -5.33 8.64
CA GLU A 14 24.40 -6.78 8.52
C GLU A 14 23.18 -7.37 9.24
N LEU A 15 22.82 -6.83 10.41
CA LEU A 15 21.60 -7.21 11.11
C LEU A 15 20.34 -6.81 10.34
N LEU A 16 20.34 -5.65 9.68
CA LEU A 16 19.27 -5.23 8.78
C LEU A 16 19.14 -6.19 7.59
N ARG A 17 20.25 -6.55 6.93
CA ARG A 17 20.27 -7.51 5.82
C ARG A 17 19.65 -8.84 6.24
N ARG A 18 20.07 -9.37 7.40
CA ARG A 18 19.51 -10.61 7.96
C ARG A 18 18.04 -10.46 8.35
N ALA A 19 17.60 -9.30 8.84
CA ALA A 19 16.20 -9.05 9.17
C ALA A 19 15.31 -9.03 7.93
N LEU A 20 15.80 -8.48 6.82
CA LEU A 20 15.11 -8.49 5.52
C LEU A 20 14.93 -9.92 4.96
N GLU A 21 15.88 -10.79 5.24
CA GLU A 21 15.90 -12.20 4.81
C GLU A 21 15.27 -13.16 5.82
N ALA A 22 14.76 -12.67 6.95
CA ALA A 22 14.28 -13.52 8.04
C ALA A 22 13.00 -14.30 7.65
N ASP A 23 12.98 -15.58 7.99
CA ASP A 23 11.89 -16.52 7.65
C ASP A 23 10.66 -16.38 8.56
N SER A 24 10.76 -15.60 9.64
CA SER A 24 9.65 -15.39 10.57
C SER A 24 9.59 -13.96 11.11
N PRO A 25 8.39 -13.45 11.45
CA PRO A 25 8.23 -12.16 12.11
C PRO A 25 9.02 -12.04 13.41
N LYS A 26 9.11 -13.13 14.19
CA LYS A 26 9.86 -13.15 15.45
C LYS A 26 11.35 -12.93 15.20
N GLN A 27 11.96 -13.70 14.30
CA GLN A 27 13.36 -13.58 13.95
C GLN A 27 13.67 -12.20 13.35
N ARG A 28 12.82 -11.71 12.44
CA ARG A 28 12.91 -10.35 11.87
C ARG A 28 12.99 -9.31 12.99
N ALA A 29 12.09 -9.41 13.98
CA ALA A 29 12.04 -8.46 15.08
C ALA A 29 13.24 -8.56 16.03
N GLU A 30 13.75 -9.75 16.29
CA GLU A 30 14.96 -9.96 17.11
C GLU A 30 16.19 -9.32 16.45
N LEU A 31 16.41 -9.60 15.17
CA LEU A 31 17.54 -9.02 14.41
C LEU A 31 17.43 -7.50 14.29
N ALA A 32 16.24 -6.98 14.04
CA ALA A 32 16.02 -5.54 13.93
C ALA A 32 16.26 -4.81 15.26
N ARG A 33 15.80 -5.36 16.38
CA ARG A 33 16.07 -4.82 17.73
C ARG A 33 17.57 -4.83 18.03
N GLU A 34 18.22 -5.96 17.77
CA GLU A 34 19.67 -6.09 17.97
C GLU A 34 20.46 -5.06 17.15
N GLY A 35 20.03 -4.79 15.90
CA GLY A 35 20.66 -3.78 15.04
C GLY A 35 20.52 -2.36 15.60
N LEU A 36 19.34 -2.02 16.12
CA LEU A 36 19.08 -0.72 16.75
C LEU A 36 19.91 -0.56 18.04
N GLU A 37 19.95 -1.59 18.89
CA GLU A 37 20.72 -1.60 20.14
C GLU A 37 22.23 -1.48 19.89
N LEU A 38 22.73 -2.19 18.88
CA LEU A 38 24.15 -2.16 18.51
C LEU A 38 24.57 -0.80 17.94
N GLY A 39 23.71 -0.17 17.14
CA GLY A 39 24.01 1.13 16.52
C GLY A 39 24.01 2.29 17.50
N GLY A 40 23.12 2.26 18.49
CA GLY A 40 22.98 3.28 19.53
C GLY A 40 22.84 4.70 18.94
N ASP A 41 23.46 5.67 19.60
CA ASP A 41 23.43 7.09 19.19
C ASP A 41 24.23 7.38 17.90
N SER A 42 25.05 6.43 17.45
CA SER A 42 25.87 6.52 16.24
C SER A 42 25.20 5.91 15.00
N LEU A 43 23.95 5.47 15.11
CA LEU A 43 23.24 4.84 14.00
C LEU A 43 22.79 5.86 12.95
N GLU A 44 23.18 5.63 11.69
CA GLU A 44 22.72 6.44 10.57
C GLU A 44 21.18 6.45 10.48
N PRO A 45 20.52 7.62 10.29
CA PRO A 45 19.05 7.74 10.32
C PRO A 45 18.33 6.82 9.33
N ASP A 46 18.92 6.60 8.14
CA ASP A 46 18.32 5.72 7.12
C ASP A 46 18.38 4.25 7.55
N THR A 47 19.49 3.80 8.13
CA THR A 47 19.63 2.44 8.69
C THR A 47 18.68 2.25 9.87
N ALA A 48 18.57 3.24 10.76
CA ALA A 48 17.61 3.24 11.86
C ALA A 48 16.17 3.11 11.36
N LEU A 49 15.78 3.89 10.34
CA LEU A 49 14.44 3.79 9.75
C LEU A 49 14.18 2.41 9.16
N LEU A 50 15.14 1.85 8.43
CA LEU A 50 14.97 0.53 7.80
C LEU A 50 14.87 -0.61 8.83
N LEU A 51 15.63 -0.54 9.92
CA LEU A 51 15.52 -1.48 11.05
C LEU A 51 14.19 -1.33 11.78
N LEU A 52 13.77 -0.10 12.10
CA LEU A 52 12.45 0.16 12.67
C LEU A 52 11.33 -0.33 11.75
N ARG A 53 11.49 -0.19 10.43
CA ARG A 53 10.54 -0.72 9.45
C ARG A 53 10.43 -2.24 9.52
N GLN A 54 11.53 -2.95 9.77
CA GLN A 54 11.48 -4.41 9.98
C GLN A 54 10.72 -4.77 11.25
N LEU A 55 10.86 -4.00 12.34
CA LEU A 55 10.03 -4.16 13.54
C LEU A 55 8.56 -3.90 13.24
N TYR A 56 8.25 -2.80 12.55
CA TYR A 56 6.89 -2.46 12.12
C TYR A 56 6.26 -3.64 11.37
N LEU A 57 6.93 -4.17 10.34
CA LEU A 57 6.43 -5.29 9.55
C LEU A 57 6.20 -6.54 10.42
N ALA A 58 7.11 -6.86 11.33
CA ALA A 58 6.94 -7.99 12.24
C ALA A 58 5.73 -7.81 13.19
N HIS A 59 5.45 -6.60 13.63
CA HIS A 59 4.27 -6.28 14.45
C HIS A 59 2.98 -6.33 13.64
N VAL A 60 2.98 -5.85 12.40
CA VAL A 60 1.86 -5.96 11.46
C VAL A 60 1.53 -7.44 11.19
N ASP A 61 2.53 -8.27 10.88
CA ASP A 61 2.34 -9.70 10.64
C ASP A 61 1.74 -10.42 11.87
N SER A 62 2.11 -9.96 13.07
CA SER A 62 1.59 -10.47 14.33
C SER A 62 0.29 -9.79 14.80
N HIS A 63 -0.36 -8.98 13.96
CA HIS A 63 -1.58 -8.22 14.26
C HIS A 63 -1.48 -7.30 15.49
N ARG A 64 -0.27 -6.84 15.83
CA ARG A 64 0.00 -5.88 16.92
C ARG A 64 0.03 -4.45 16.39
N PHE A 65 -1.12 -3.99 15.88
CA PHE A 65 -1.19 -2.73 15.15
C PHE A 65 -0.91 -1.49 16.00
N GLN A 66 -1.28 -1.49 17.27
CA GLN A 66 -0.96 -0.37 18.15
C GLN A 66 0.56 -0.20 18.29
N THR A 67 1.29 -1.29 18.53
CA THR A 67 2.75 -1.25 18.56
C THR A 67 3.34 -0.86 17.21
N ALA A 68 2.74 -1.31 16.10
CA ALA A 68 3.18 -0.90 14.77
C ALA A 68 3.02 0.62 14.56
N ILE A 69 1.94 1.24 15.05
CA ILE A 69 1.75 2.70 15.05
C ILE A 69 2.87 3.38 15.85
N ASP A 70 3.16 2.90 17.05
CA ASP A 70 4.19 3.48 17.91
C ASP A 70 5.58 3.41 17.25
N ILE A 71 5.89 2.30 16.55
CA ILE A 71 7.12 2.16 15.77
C ILE A 71 7.13 3.10 14.55
N ALA A 72 6.03 3.23 13.83
CA ALA A 72 5.93 4.15 12.69
C ALA A 72 6.09 5.61 13.13
N ALA A 73 5.60 5.98 14.32
CA ALA A 73 5.83 7.29 14.92
C ALA A 73 7.31 7.53 15.24
N GLN A 74 8.03 6.51 15.74
CA GLN A 74 9.48 6.59 15.93
C GLN A 74 10.20 6.79 14.58
N MET A 75 9.79 6.07 13.53
CA MET A 75 10.35 6.25 12.18
C MET A 75 10.12 7.69 11.67
N ALA A 76 8.94 8.25 11.88
CA ALA A 76 8.60 9.60 11.41
C ALA A 76 9.38 10.71 12.15
N ALA A 77 9.83 10.43 13.38
CA ALA A 77 10.64 11.36 14.17
C ALA A 77 12.11 11.43 13.71
N LEU A 78 12.59 10.45 12.94
CA LEU A 78 13.96 10.44 12.41
C LEU A 78 14.14 11.53 11.35
N ASP A 79 15.32 12.16 11.32
CA ASP A 79 15.66 13.12 10.28
C ASP A 79 16.22 12.42 9.04
N THR A 80 15.32 11.91 8.20
CA THR A 80 15.64 11.11 7.01
C THR A 80 14.76 11.54 5.82
N PRO A 81 15.26 11.44 4.58
CA PRO A 81 14.46 11.64 3.36
C PRO A 81 13.34 10.60 3.18
N LEU A 82 13.30 9.54 3.99
CA LEU A 82 12.33 8.45 3.89
C LEU A 82 11.07 8.66 4.76
N LYS A 83 10.81 9.88 5.23
CA LYS A 83 9.62 10.23 6.04
C LYS A 83 8.29 9.84 5.41
N ASP A 84 8.19 9.86 4.08
CA ASP A 84 6.96 9.43 3.38
C ASP A 84 6.63 7.96 3.61
N ILE A 85 7.65 7.11 3.79
CA ILE A 85 7.49 5.69 4.10
C ILE A 85 6.94 5.52 5.52
N ALA A 86 7.47 6.25 6.49
CA ALA A 86 7.02 6.19 7.89
C ALA A 86 5.54 6.56 8.03
N HIS A 87 5.13 7.68 7.44
CA HIS A 87 3.73 8.12 7.45
C HIS A 87 2.82 7.16 6.66
N HIS A 88 3.29 6.58 5.56
CA HIS A 88 2.53 5.58 4.83
C HIS A 88 2.31 4.30 5.66
N ASP A 89 3.34 3.82 6.36
CA ASP A 89 3.23 2.65 7.24
C ASP A 89 2.33 2.95 8.46
N ALA A 90 2.41 4.15 9.06
CA ALA A 90 1.46 4.60 10.09
C ALA A 90 0.01 4.59 9.58
N SER A 91 -0.22 5.15 8.39
CA SER A 91 -1.52 5.17 7.72
C SER A 91 -2.12 3.76 7.59
N ARG A 92 -1.32 2.79 7.13
CA ARG A 92 -1.75 1.39 6.98
C ARG A 92 -2.13 0.75 8.32
N ALA A 93 -1.37 1.00 9.38
CA ALA A 93 -1.66 0.45 10.70
C ALA A 93 -2.93 1.07 11.32
N HIS A 94 -3.15 2.38 11.15
CA HIS A 94 -4.41 3.03 11.52
C HIS A 94 -5.59 2.47 10.73
N ALA A 95 -5.43 2.29 9.41
CA ALA A 95 -6.46 1.68 8.58
C ALA A 95 -6.80 0.27 9.08
N ALA A 96 -5.81 -0.55 9.45
CA ALA A 96 -6.01 -1.88 10.01
C ALA A 96 -6.92 -1.87 11.25
N LEU A 97 -6.76 -0.87 12.13
CA LEU A 97 -7.60 -0.65 13.32
C LEU A 97 -8.98 -0.02 13.03
N GLY A 98 -9.30 0.26 11.76
CA GLY A 98 -10.55 0.93 11.38
C GLY A 98 -10.55 2.43 11.69
N GLN A 99 -9.38 3.02 11.96
CA GLN A 99 -9.23 4.43 12.30
C GLN A 99 -9.07 5.29 11.04
N SER A 100 -10.10 5.31 10.19
CA SER A 100 -10.02 5.90 8.84
C SER A 100 -9.55 7.36 8.81
N ALA A 101 -10.04 8.19 9.74
CA ALA A 101 -9.62 9.60 9.83
C ALA A 101 -8.10 9.74 10.07
N ARG A 102 -7.55 8.93 10.99
CA ARG A 102 -6.10 8.92 11.28
C ARG A 102 -5.29 8.38 10.12
N ALA A 103 -5.77 7.32 9.46
CA ALA A 103 -5.13 6.79 8.26
C ALA A 103 -5.00 7.85 7.16
N ILE A 104 -6.06 8.63 6.92
CA ILE A 104 -6.07 9.72 5.95
C ILE A 104 -5.12 10.85 6.37
N GLU A 105 -5.10 11.25 7.65
CA GLU A 105 -4.18 12.27 8.17
C GLU A 105 -2.71 11.89 7.92
N GLU A 106 -2.33 10.66 8.26
CA GLU A 106 -1.00 10.12 8.03
C GLU A 106 -0.69 10.01 6.53
N GLN A 107 -1.62 9.53 5.71
CA GLN A 107 -1.38 9.43 4.27
C GLN A 107 -1.24 10.81 3.60
N ARG A 108 -1.88 11.86 4.13
CA ARG A 108 -1.64 13.24 3.69
C ARG A 108 -0.23 13.71 4.05
N LEU A 109 0.30 13.34 5.21
CA LEU A 109 1.69 13.60 5.58
C LEU A 109 2.65 12.86 4.65
N ALA A 110 2.38 11.58 4.36
CA ALA A 110 3.16 10.78 3.41
C ALA A 110 3.20 11.43 2.02
N ALA A 111 2.04 11.84 1.48
CA ALA A 111 1.95 12.51 0.18
C ALA A 111 2.69 13.85 0.13
N ARG A 112 2.72 14.61 1.24
CA ARG A 112 3.48 15.86 1.34
C ARG A 112 5.00 15.64 1.40
N ALA A 113 5.43 14.59 2.09
CA ALA A 113 6.85 14.24 2.23
C ALA A 113 7.42 13.51 1.00
N ALA A 114 6.57 13.07 0.07
CA ALA A 114 6.95 12.20 -1.03
C ALA A 114 7.99 12.82 -1.99
N PRO A 115 9.13 12.15 -2.22
CA PRO A 115 10.05 12.54 -3.28
C PRO A 115 9.44 12.30 -4.68
N PRO A 116 9.99 12.93 -5.74
CA PRO A 116 9.36 12.95 -7.07
C PRO A 116 8.96 11.58 -7.63
N ASP A 117 9.77 10.56 -7.41
CA ASP A 117 9.56 9.17 -7.84
C ASP A 117 8.40 8.47 -7.12
N ARG A 118 8.04 8.90 -5.91
CA ARG A 118 6.96 8.31 -5.09
C ARG A 118 5.70 9.16 -5.00
N ARG A 119 5.69 10.38 -5.55
CA ARG A 119 4.51 11.29 -5.52
C ARG A 119 3.25 10.67 -6.08
N SER A 120 3.37 9.96 -7.21
CA SER A 120 2.25 9.27 -7.84
C SER A 120 1.67 8.21 -6.89
N PHE A 121 2.54 7.35 -6.35
CA PHE A 121 2.15 6.29 -5.43
C PHE A 121 1.49 6.83 -4.17
N GLN A 122 2.10 7.81 -3.50
CA GLN A 122 1.58 8.34 -2.23
C GLN A 122 0.26 9.09 -2.41
N SER A 123 0.09 9.79 -3.55
CA SER A 123 -1.17 10.46 -3.88
C SER A 123 -2.27 9.47 -4.25
N TRP A 124 -1.93 8.36 -4.92
CA TRP A 124 -2.88 7.31 -5.24
C TRP A 124 -3.33 6.54 -3.99
N ALA A 125 -2.42 6.21 -3.08
CA ALA A 125 -2.75 5.61 -1.79
C ALA A 125 -3.69 6.52 -0.97
N LEU A 126 -3.46 7.84 -0.99
CA LEU A 126 -4.39 8.81 -0.39
C LEU A 126 -5.77 8.74 -1.05
N ALA A 127 -5.83 8.70 -2.39
CA ALA A 127 -7.09 8.64 -3.11
C ALA A 127 -7.89 7.39 -2.74
N THR A 128 -7.25 6.23 -2.63
CA THR A 128 -7.92 4.97 -2.24
C THR A 128 -8.55 5.06 -0.86
N LEU A 129 -7.86 5.64 0.12
CA LEU A 129 -8.42 5.84 1.46
C LEU A 129 -9.61 6.81 1.46
N LEU A 130 -9.50 7.93 0.73
CA LEU A 130 -10.56 8.91 0.60
C LEU A 130 -11.80 8.29 -0.06
N HIS A 131 -11.60 7.59 -1.17
CA HIS A 131 -12.63 6.88 -1.91
C HIS A 131 -13.39 5.91 -1.00
N PHE A 132 -12.67 5.04 -0.28
CA PHE A 132 -13.33 4.06 0.57
C PHE A 132 -13.93 4.64 1.86
N SER A 133 -13.56 5.87 2.22
CA SER A 133 -14.22 6.64 3.28
C SER A 133 -15.45 7.43 2.79
N GLY A 134 -15.72 7.45 1.48
CA GLY A 134 -16.84 8.17 0.87
C GLY A 134 -16.54 9.63 0.47
N ASP A 135 -15.31 10.11 0.65
CA ASP A 135 -14.88 11.43 0.17
C ASP A 135 -14.47 11.33 -1.31
N LEU A 136 -15.48 11.25 -2.18
CA LEU A 136 -15.30 11.05 -3.63
C LEU A 136 -14.57 12.24 -4.28
N ASP A 137 -14.94 13.47 -3.94
CA ASP A 137 -14.28 14.69 -4.41
C ASP A 137 -12.80 14.73 -4.02
N GLY A 138 -12.51 14.43 -2.75
CA GLY A 138 -11.15 14.36 -2.24
C GLY A 138 -10.33 13.27 -2.93
N ALA A 139 -10.94 12.12 -3.19
CA ALA A 139 -10.32 11.00 -3.89
C ALA A 139 -9.99 11.36 -5.35
N GLU A 140 -10.93 11.95 -6.07
CA GLU A 140 -10.73 12.40 -7.45
C GLU A 140 -9.59 13.43 -7.53
N ALA A 141 -9.62 14.44 -6.65
CA ALA A 141 -8.58 15.45 -6.57
C ALA A 141 -7.20 14.82 -6.28
N ALA A 142 -7.14 13.78 -5.44
CA ALA A 142 -5.91 13.04 -5.15
C ALA A 142 -5.41 12.24 -6.36
N LEU A 143 -6.30 11.61 -7.13
CA LEU A 143 -5.94 10.92 -8.39
C LEU A 143 -5.43 11.88 -9.45
N LEU A 144 -6.06 13.04 -9.62
CA LEU A 144 -5.55 14.09 -10.52
C LEU A 144 -4.16 14.56 -10.13
N ARG A 145 -3.82 14.58 -8.83
CA ARG A 145 -2.45 14.83 -8.37
C ARG A 145 -1.51 13.67 -8.70
N ALA A 146 -1.94 12.44 -8.47
CA ALA A 146 -1.16 11.25 -8.78
C ALA A 146 -0.80 11.17 -10.28
N GLU A 147 -1.78 11.42 -11.15
CA GLU A 147 -1.66 11.32 -12.61
C GLU A 147 -0.56 12.21 -13.18
N ARG A 148 -0.37 13.42 -12.61
CA ARG A 148 0.67 14.36 -13.04
C ARG A 148 2.09 13.80 -12.91
N TRP A 149 2.30 12.91 -11.94
CA TRP A 149 3.60 12.29 -11.68
C TRP A 149 3.69 10.86 -12.24
N ALA A 150 2.54 10.29 -12.63
CA ALA A 150 2.48 8.93 -13.14
C ALA A 150 3.13 8.81 -14.52
N ARG A 151 3.85 7.70 -14.72
CA ARG A 151 4.36 7.27 -16.03
C ARG A 151 3.56 6.07 -16.50
N GLU A 152 4.03 4.87 -16.20
CA GLU A 152 3.44 3.61 -16.67
C GLU A 152 2.07 3.31 -16.05
N ASP A 153 1.79 3.85 -14.86
CA ASP A 153 0.57 3.55 -14.11
C ASP A 153 -0.60 4.49 -14.47
N ARG A 154 -0.40 5.41 -15.41
CA ARG A 154 -1.42 6.41 -15.78
C ARG A 154 -2.76 5.79 -16.20
N PRO A 155 -2.81 4.72 -17.03
CA PRO A 155 -4.08 4.07 -17.38
C PRO A 155 -4.83 3.55 -16.15
N LEU A 156 -4.11 3.02 -15.16
CA LEU A 156 -4.71 2.52 -13.92
C LEU A 156 -5.31 3.63 -13.07
N LEU A 157 -4.62 4.77 -12.96
CA LEU A 157 -5.12 5.92 -12.23
C LEU A 157 -6.37 6.53 -12.88
N ARG A 158 -6.40 6.59 -14.22
CA ARG A 158 -7.57 7.03 -14.99
C ARG A 158 -8.75 6.09 -14.81
N GLY A 159 -8.52 4.78 -14.87
CA GLY A 159 -9.54 3.79 -14.59
C GLY A 159 -10.10 3.91 -13.17
N HIS A 160 -9.24 4.11 -12.16
CA HIS A 160 -9.71 4.34 -10.80
C HIS A 160 -10.50 5.64 -10.66
N ARG A 161 -10.10 6.70 -11.36
CA ARG A 161 -10.84 7.97 -11.38
C ARG A 161 -12.20 7.81 -12.03
N ALA A 162 -12.29 7.10 -13.16
CA ALA A 162 -13.55 6.79 -13.82
C ALA A 162 -14.48 6.00 -12.90
N TRP A 163 -13.95 5.04 -12.13
CA TRP A 163 -14.74 4.32 -11.13
C TRP A 163 -15.31 5.27 -10.06
N ILE A 164 -14.50 6.18 -9.50
CA ILE A 164 -14.98 7.17 -8.53
C ILE A 164 -16.08 8.06 -9.09
N LEU A 165 -15.93 8.55 -10.33
CA LEU A 165 -16.94 9.39 -10.99
C LEU A 165 -18.25 8.64 -11.21
N LEU A 166 -18.19 7.38 -11.64
CA LEU A 166 -19.37 6.53 -11.78
C LEU A 166 -20.06 6.26 -10.43
N GLU A 167 -19.29 6.04 -9.34
CA GLU A 167 -19.86 5.92 -7.98
C GLU A 167 -20.50 7.24 -7.50
N ALA A 168 -19.98 8.39 -7.94
CA ALA A 168 -20.58 9.70 -7.66
C ALA A 168 -21.86 9.98 -8.49
N GLY A 169 -22.17 9.14 -9.48
CA GLY A 169 -23.26 9.35 -10.43
C GLY A 169 -22.92 10.34 -11.55
N ASP A 170 -21.64 10.67 -11.71
CA ASP A 170 -21.14 11.56 -12.75
C ASP A 170 -20.86 10.81 -14.05
N ALA A 171 -20.98 11.53 -15.17
CA ALA A 171 -20.59 11.02 -16.47
C ALA A 171 -19.06 11.01 -16.61
N VAL A 172 -18.54 9.94 -17.24
CA VAL A 172 -17.12 9.84 -17.62
C VAL A 172 -16.98 10.06 -19.12
N ASP A 173 -16.27 11.12 -19.49
CA ASP A 173 -15.94 11.39 -20.89
C ASP A 173 -15.13 10.23 -21.49
N ASP A 174 -15.62 9.68 -22.61
CA ASP A 174 -15.01 8.57 -23.34
C ASP A 174 -14.59 7.38 -22.44
N LEU A 175 -15.53 6.93 -21.59
CA LEU A 175 -15.33 5.77 -20.71
C LEU A 175 -14.80 4.54 -21.46
N ASP A 176 -15.26 4.31 -22.69
CA ASP A 176 -14.79 3.21 -23.52
C ASP A 176 -13.28 3.33 -23.86
N ALA A 177 -12.77 4.55 -24.13
CA ALA A 177 -11.35 4.74 -24.33
C ALA A 177 -10.54 4.53 -23.04
N VAL A 178 -11.03 5.01 -21.90
CA VAL A 178 -10.40 4.76 -20.59
C VAL A 178 -10.27 3.27 -20.33
N LEU A 179 -11.34 2.51 -20.60
CA LEU A 179 -11.38 1.07 -20.43
C LEU A 179 -10.39 0.35 -21.36
N ARG A 180 -10.38 0.69 -22.65
CA ARG A 180 -9.41 0.13 -23.63
C ARG A 180 -7.97 0.45 -23.24
N GLU A 181 -7.70 1.68 -22.79
CA GLU A 181 -6.36 2.09 -22.33
C GLU A 181 -5.94 1.25 -21.12
N LEU A 182 -6.83 1.07 -20.14
CA LEU A 182 -6.55 0.23 -18.97
C LEU A 182 -6.28 -1.23 -19.37
N GLU A 183 -7.16 -1.84 -20.17
CA GLU A 183 -7.05 -3.24 -20.63
C GLU A 183 -5.75 -3.54 -21.38
N SER A 184 -5.27 -2.59 -22.17
CA SER A 184 -4.01 -2.71 -22.91
C SER A 184 -2.77 -2.49 -22.05
N SER A 185 -2.91 -1.94 -20.84
CA SER A 185 -1.79 -1.67 -19.95
C SER A 185 -1.20 -2.94 -19.32
N ALA A 186 0.10 -2.93 -19.03
CA ALA A 186 0.77 -4.02 -18.30
C ALA A 186 0.24 -4.23 -16.87
N ARG A 187 -0.59 -3.29 -16.37
CA ARG A 187 -1.18 -3.30 -15.03
C ARG A 187 -2.61 -3.86 -15.01
N ALA A 188 -3.32 -3.88 -16.14
CA ALA A 188 -4.71 -4.36 -16.22
C ALA A 188 -4.90 -5.75 -15.58
N ARG A 189 -3.96 -6.65 -15.88
CA ARG A 189 -4.00 -8.04 -15.41
C ARG A 189 -3.15 -8.30 -14.17
N LYS A 190 -2.89 -7.28 -13.35
CA LYS A 190 -2.10 -7.41 -12.11
C LYS A 190 -2.84 -6.79 -10.94
N GLY A 191 -3.13 -7.59 -9.92
CA GLY A 191 -3.66 -7.13 -8.64
C GLY A 191 -4.80 -6.12 -8.80
N TYR A 192 -4.54 -4.87 -8.41
CA TYR A 192 -5.50 -3.77 -8.41
C TYR A 192 -6.12 -3.44 -9.78
N GLY A 193 -5.44 -3.74 -10.90
CA GLY A 193 -6.04 -3.53 -12.23
C GLY A 193 -7.28 -4.38 -12.49
N GLU A 194 -7.29 -5.63 -11.98
CA GLU A 194 -8.45 -6.52 -12.10
C GLU A 194 -9.63 -6.00 -11.26
N LEU A 195 -9.34 -5.41 -10.09
CA LEU A 195 -10.37 -4.78 -9.28
C LEU A 195 -11.03 -3.63 -10.05
N VAL A 196 -10.22 -2.69 -10.57
CA VAL A 196 -10.73 -1.52 -11.29
C VAL A 196 -11.51 -1.94 -12.54
N LEU A 197 -11.00 -2.89 -13.32
CA LEU A 197 -11.73 -3.42 -14.48
C LEU A 197 -13.06 -4.05 -14.07
N GLY A 198 -13.08 -4.86 -13.01
CA GLY A 198 -14.31 -5.47 -12.51
C GLY A 198 -15.36 -4.43 -12.10
N MET A 199 -14.94 -3.39 -11.38
CA MET A 199 -15.82 -2.32 -10.92
C MET A 199 -16.37 -1.49 -12.09
N LEU A 200 -15.52 -1.11 -13.05
CA LEU A 200 -15.96 -0.39 -14.24
C LEU A 200 -16.98 -1.19 -15.05
N ARG A 201 -16.72 -2.49 -15.26
CA ARG A 201 -17.64 -3.39 -15.99
C ARG A 201 -18.99 -3.52 -15.30
N HIS A 202 -19.00 -3.60 -13.97
CA HIS A 202 -20.24 -3.62 -13.19
C HIS A 202 -21.03 -2.32 -13.37
N HIS A 203 -20.39 -1.15 -13.24
CA HIS A 203 -21.05 0.15 -13.48
C HIS A 203 -21.57 0.32 -14.92
N MET A 204 -21.00 -0.39 -15.89
CA MET A 204 -21.47 -0.42 -17.27
C MET A 204 -22.59 -1.45 -17.53
N GLY A 205 -22.99 -2.24 -16.53
CA GLY A 205 -23.98 -3.31 -16.64
C GLY A 205 -23.47 -4.58 -17.32
N ASP A 206 -22.15 -4.74 -17.50
CA ASP A 206 -21.52 -5.95 -18.06
C ASP A 206 -21.14 -6.92 -16.94
N GLU A 207 -22.15 -7.51 -16.29
CA GLU A 207 -21.96 -8.32 -15.08
C GLU A 207 -21.11 -9.57 -15.30
N ARG A 208 -21.17 -10.13 -16.51
CA ARG A 208 -20.36 -11.29 -16.87
C ARG A 208 -18.87 -10.93 -16.89
N ALA A 209 -18.51 -9.80 -17.51
CA ALA A 209 -17.13 -9.34 -17.52
C ALA A 209 -16.68 -8.91 -16.11
N ALA A 210 -17.55 -8.19 -15.38
CA ALA A 210 -17.30 -7.78 -14.00
C ALA A 210 -16.93 -8.97 -13.12
N ALA A 211 -17.78 -10.01 -13.09
CA ALA A 211 -17.54 -11.21 -12.29
C ALA A 211 -16.23 -11.93 -12.66
N THR A 212 -15.85 -11.93 -13.93
CA THR A 212 -14.59 -12.56 -14.40
C THR A 212 -13.37 -11.88 -13.79
N HIS A 213 -13.34 -10.55 -13.83
CA HIS A 213 -12.26 -9.74 -13.27
C HIS A 213 -12.23 -9.81 -11.74
N LEU A 214 -13.38 -9.68 -11.08
CA LEU A 214 -13.48 -9.72 -9.62
C LEU A 214 -13.07 -11.08 -9.04
N ARG A 215 -13.50 -12.20 -9.64
CA ARG A 215 -13.03 -13.54 -9.24
C ARG A 215 -11.53 -13.69 -9.43
N THR A 216 -10.96 -13.14 -10.50
CA THR A 216 -9.52 -13.17 -10.74
C THR A 216 -8.76 -12.35 -9.70
N PHE A 217 -9.26 -11.16 -9.34
CA PHE A 217 -8.73 -10.34 -8.26
C PHE A 217 -8.74 -11.09 -6.92
N LEU A 218 -9.88 -11.68 -6.54
CA LEU A 218 -10.03 -12.42 -5.28
C LEU A 218 -9.10 -13.63 -5.22
N ARG A 219 -9.08 -14.45 -6.29
CA ARG A 219 -8.20 -15.64 -6.36
C ARG A 219 -6.72 -15.29 -6.19
N ARG A 220 -6.26 -14.21 -6.82
CA ARG A 220 -4.86 -13.78 -6.74
C ARG A 220 -4.46 -13.20 -5.38
N ASN A 221 -5.44 -12.80 -4.57
CA ASN A 221 -5.22 -12.24 -3.25
C ASN A 221 -5.73 -13.16 -2.13
N ALA A 222 -5.98 -14.43 -2.41
CA ALA A 222 -6.43 -15.40 -1.40
C ALA A 222 -5.33 -15.72 -0.38
N ASP A 223 -4.09 -15.86 -0.84
CA ASP A 223 -2.94 -16.32 -0.04
C ASP A 223 -1.86 -15.24 0.15
N VAL A 224 -2.27 -13.96 0.19
CA VAL A 224 -1.30 -12.87 0.43
C VAL A 224 -0.83 -12.86 1.88
N ASP A 225 0.40 -12.42 2.11
CA ASP A 225 0.93 -12.21 3.46
C ASP A 225 0.03 -11.25 4.26
N SER A 226 0.10 -11.34 5.60
CA SER A 226 -0.77 -10.56 6.49
C SER A 226 -0.62 -9.05 6.29
N ALA A 227 0.61 -8.56 6.08
CA ALA A 227 0.86 -7.15 5.83
C ALA A 227 0.16 -6.64 4.57
N LYS A 228 0.10 -7.45 3.51
CA LYS A 228 -0.61 -7.15 2.27
C LYS A 228 -2.12 -7.38 2.39
N ALA A 229 -2.57 -8.38 3.15
CA ALA A 229 -3.98 -8.63 3.42
C ALA A 229 -4.64 -7.41 4.08
N ILE A 230 -3.95 -6.79 5.04
CA ILE A 230 -4.41 -5.57 5.73
C ILE A 230 -4.62 -4.42 4.75
N THR A 231 -3.69 -4.23 3.81
CA THR A 231 -3.78 -3.15 2.82
C THR A 231 -4.88 -3.34 1.80
N LEU A 232 -5.38 -4.56 1.64
CA LEU A 232 -6.38 -4.91 0.64
C LEU A 232 -7.76 -5.20 1.24
N ARG A 233 -7.95 -4.99 2.56
CA ARG A 233 -9.16 -5.44 3.25
C ARG A 233 -10.43 -4.84 2.64
N GLU A 234 -10.43 -3.54 2.36
CA GLU A 234 -11.61 -2.87 1.79
C GLU A 234 -11.82 -3.22 0.32
N GLU A 235 -10.75 -3.35 -0.45
CA GLU A 235 -10.79 -3.82 -1.83
C GLU A 235 -11.39 -5.23 -1.93
N LEU A 236 -10.94 -6.15 -1.07
CA LEU A 236 -11.46 -7.51 -0.99
C LEU A 236 -12.92 -7.53 -0.55
N ARG A 237 -13.30 -6.68 0.41
CA ARG A 237 -14.70 -6.56 0.86
C ARG A 237 -15.59 -6.09 -0.29
N ARG A 238 -15.24 -5.00 -0.97
CA ARG A 238 -16.01 -4.46 -2.11
C ARG A 238 -16.13 -5.47 -3.25
N ALA A 239 -15.02 -6.11 -3.63
CA ALA A 239 -15.04 -7.13 -4.68
C ALA A 239 -15.97 -8.31 -4.34
N ARG A 240 -16.03 -8.73 -3.08
CA ARG A 240 -16.96 -9.78 -2.62
C ARG A 240 -18.40 -9.30 -2.62
N THR A 241 -18.66 -8.07 -2.18
CA THR A 241 -20.01 -7.48 -2.17
C THR A 241 -20.59 -7.42 -3.58
N ILE A 242 -19.88 -6.81 -4.53
CA ILE A 242 -20.35 -6.70 -5.92
C ILE A 242 -20.52 -8.09 -6.55
N LEU A 243 -19.58 -9.02 -6.31
CA LEU A 243 -19.73 -10.37 -6.85
C LEU A 243 -20.97 -11.09 -6.29
N ALA A 244 -21.30 -10.88 -5.01
CA ALA A 244 -22.50 -11.46 -4.40
C ALA A 244 -23.79 -10.85 -4.96
N GLU A 245 -23.79 -9.55 -5.26
CA GLU A 245 -24.90 -8.86 -5.93
C GLU A 245 -25.14 -9.47 -7.32
N ILE A 246 -24.08 -9.59 -8.13
CA ILE A 246 -24.14 -10.20 -9.47
C ILE A 246 -24.67 -11.64 -9.44
N GLU A 247 -24.32 -12.42 -8.42
CA GLU A 247 -24.71 -13.82 -8.31
C GLU A 247 -26.11 -14.02 -7.71
N SER A 248 -26.70 -12.97 -7.14
CA SER A 248 -28.04 -12.98 -6.55
C SER A 248 -29.15 -12.59 -7.53
N ASP A 249 -28.79 -11.96 -8.65
CA ASP A 249 -29.68 -11.56 -9.76
C ASP A 249 -29.83 -12.68 -10.82
#